data_AF-A0A822CQQ1-F1
#
_entry.id   AF-A0A822CQQ1-F1
#
_cell.length_a   1.000
_cell.length_b   1.000
_cell.length_c   1.000
_cell.angle_alpha   90.00
_cell.angle_beta   90.00
_cell.angle_gamma   90.00
#
_symmetry.space_group_name_H-M   'P 1'
#
loop_
_entity.id
_entity.type
_entity.pdbx_description
1 polymer ?
#
loop_
_entity_poly.entity_id
_entity_poly.type
_entity_poly.pdbx_seq_one_letter_code
_entity_poly.pdbx_strand_id
1 'polypeptide(L)'
;HIGLVLDVGIALILPASPPGRCSSNIQDVLFNISTYTSAPCIPGTARNTTSFGPCLLCPSNMKSNGSGAMECHPCQMNNSLCLRGSVYEINKNKLSNYDQAEPYPDSPDITEFDDILLHNIFLFRTTSPSCLAISPLFWATLTIALSFIILIVMIILTYFPEYKNYRILLKTIFKRFDLLKEGELWLGGLVSIIIIVLIIFTCRFSNMFLNLYPIETTSHDARMAVSCDSSLFNAKFITSLQLLSIHKHEQEQPIFDILDQQRITLTVHFIGTAHPCTSVNMQQNMDRGQSISSTDFNCSFDNENFILSVSTLLPQHRISVEFNLKGPYFVGGFRLCLSGPSKRRDENKYIVQELDFCQMFSPLNETLTVNALVNIKMTKTINRTMGMSMNDDLMFGGLWLPKLSVTTLSDALVYIENGEYLRYLPERTRLIIDMSESDFFVQNTQEPI
;
A
#
# COMPACT_ATOMS: atom_id res chain seq x y z
N HIS A 1 34.18 -14.77 40.92
CA HIS A 1 33.45 -16.03 40.71
C HIS A 1 32.43 -16.18 41.83
N ILE A 2 31.24 -16.71 41.54
CA ILE A 2 30.32 -17.22 42.57
C ILE A 2 30.38 -18.75 42.48
N GLY A 3 30.56 -19.41 43.62
CA GLY A 3 30.39 -20.86 43.74
C GLY A 3 29.03 -21.15 44.36
N LEU A 4 28.14 -21.82 43.63
CA LEU A 4 26.88 -22.33 44.18
C LEU A 4 27.03 -23.85 44.35
N VAL A 5 26.92 -24.32 45.58
CA VAL A 5 26.84 -25.76 45.87
C VAL A 5 25.36 -26.09 46.01
N LEU A 6 24.84 -26.88 45.09
CA LEU A 6 23.47 -27.40 45.18
C LEU A 6 23.47 -28.62 46.12
N ASP A 7 22.36 -28.85 46.83
CA ASP A 7 22.20 -29.96 47.80
C ASP A 7 22.45 -31.37 47.21
N VAL A 8 22.50 -31.47 45.88
CA VAL A 8 22.84 -32.69 45.11
C VAL A 8 24.34 -32.89 44.85
N GLY A 9 25.23 -32.09 45.47
CA GLY A 9 26.68 -32.23 45.31
C GLY A 9 27.24 -31.65 44.00
N ILE A 10 26.44 -30.87 43.29
CA ILE A 10 26.85 -30.16 42.06
C ILE A 10 27.39 -28.79 42.48
N ALA A 11 28.65 -28.52 42.12
CA ALA A 11 29.26 -27.21 42.30
C ALA A 11 29.20 -26.43 40.98
N LEU A 12 28.43 -25.33 40.97
CA LEU A 12 28.37 -24.38 39.85
C LEU A 12 29.40 -23.28 40.10
N ILE A 13 30.40 -23.16 39.22
CA ILE A 13 31.33 -22.03 39.24
C ILE A 13 30.92 -21.05 38.14
N LEU A 14 30.39 -19.90 38.54
CA LEU A 14 30.02 -18.82 37.64
C LEU A 14 31.14 -17.77 37.65
N PRO A 15 31.90 -17.58 36.56
CA PRO A 15 32.76 -16.42 36.40
C PRO A 15 31.94 -15.14 36.23
N ALA A 16 32.44 -14.04 36.79
CA ALA A 16 31.95 -12.73 36.39
C ALA A 16 32.47 -12.48 34.97
N SER A 17 31.58 -12.15 34.05
CA SER A 17 31.99 -11.89 32.67
C SER A 17 32.44 -10.43 32.53
N PRO A 18 33.50 -10.17 31.73
CA PRO A 18 33.91 -8.80 31.42
C PRO A 18 32.80 -8.05 30.64
N PRO A 19 32.87 -6.71 30.55
CA PRO A 19 31.96 -5.92 29.73
C PRO A 19 31.91 -6.45 28.29
N GLY A 20 30.73 -6.42 27.68
CA GLY A 20 30.47 -7.00 26.36
C GLY A 20 30.42 -8.54 26.32
N ARG A 21 30.48 -9.24 27.46
CA ARG A 21 30.40 -10.71 27.51
C ARG A 21 29.38 -11.21 28.53
N CYS A 22 28.81 -12.39 28.28
CA CYS A 22 27.93 -13.13 29.19
C CYS A 22 28.49 -14.53 29.47
N SER A 23 27.97 -15.18 30.51
CA SER A 23 28.32 -16.55 30.87
C SER A 23 27.46 -17.53 30.07
N SER A 24 28.07 -18.38 29.23
CA SER A 24 27.42 -19.47 28.50
C SER A 24 27.79 -20.83 29.09
N ASN A 25 26.81 -21.74 29.17
CA ASN A 25 26.99 -23.05 29.79
C ASN A 25 27.89 -23.96 28.92
N ILE A 26 28.87 -24.63 29.54
CA ILE A 26 29.50 -25.84 29.01
C ILE A 26 29.14 -26.98 29.97
N GLN A 27 28.43 -27.99 29.47
CA GLN A 27 28.31 -29.26 30.19
C GLN A 27 29.60 -30.04 29.98
N ASP A 28 30.49 -30.02 30.96
CA ASP A 28 31.60 -30.96 31.02
C ASP A 28 31.12 -32.23 31.76
N VAL A 29 30.85 -33.28 30.98
CA VAL A 29 30.17 -34.52 31.44
C VAL A 29 31.07 -35.39 32.34
N LEU A 30 32.34 -35.03 32.53
CA LEU A 30 33.31 -35.86 33.23
C LEU A 30 33.32 -35.74 34.76
N PHE A 31 32.77 -34.67 35.36
CA PHE A 31 32.90 -34.43 36.82
C PHE A 31 31.68 -33.84 37.56
N ASN A 32 30.44 -33.86 37.01
CA ASN A 32 29.28 -33.20 37.64
C ASN A 32 29.51 -31.70 37.99
N ILE A 33 30.44 -31.05 37.28
CA ILE A 33 30.72 -29.61 37.41
C ILE A 33 30.33 -28.98 36.07
N SER A 34 29.29 -28.14 36.05
CA SER A 34 29.02 -27.29 34.89
C SER A 34 29.91 -26.06 34.96
N THR A 35 30.85 -25.96 34.03
CA THR A 35 31.73 -24.80 33.89
C THR A 35 31.09 -23.82 32.91
N TYR A 36 31.00 -22.54 33.30
CA TYR A 36 30.49 -21.50 32.41
C TYR A 36 31.66 -20.77 31.76
N THR A 37 31.64 -20.64 30.43
CA THR A 37 32.63 -19.87 29.68
C THR A 37 32.10 -18.50 29.30
N SER A 38 33.01 -17.57 29.01
CA SER A 38 32.66 -16.21 28.62
C SER A 38 32.40 -16.14 27.12
N ALA A 39 31.15 -15.91 26.73
CA ALA A 39 30.71 -15.69 25.35
C ALA A 39 30.45 -14.20 25.09
N PRO A 40 30.67 -13.68 23.86
CA PRO A 40 30.30 -12.31 23.53
C PRO A 40 28.78 -12.11 23.63
N CYS A 41 28.34 -10.91 24.02
CA CYS A 41 26.93 -10.53 23.94
C CYS A 41 26.39 -10.74 22.53
N ILE A 42 25.18 -11.27 22.41
CA ILE A 42 24.52 -11.39 21.11
C ILE A 42 24.21 -10.01 20.53
N PRO A 43 24.10 -9.87 19.20
CA PRO A 43 23.72 -8.60 18.58
C PRO A 43 22.39 -8.06 19.15
N GLY A 44 22.35 -6.75 19.40
CA GLY A 44 21.20 -6.03 19.96
C GLY A 44 21.11 -6.05 21.49
N THR A 45 22.10 -6.69 22.13
CA THR A 45 22.30 -6.64 23.57
C THR A 45 23.63 -5.97 23.90
N ALA A 46 23.70 -5.30 25.05
CA ALA A 46 24.92 -4.68 25.54
C ALA A 46 25.12 -4.94 27.04
N ARG A 47 26.37 -4.81 27.49
CA ARG A 47 26.72 -4.91 28.90
C ARG A 47 27.94 -4.05 29.24
N ASN A 48 27.73 -3.05 30.09
CA ASN A 48 28.80 -2.12 30.48
C ASN A 48 29.58 -2.60 31.72
N THR A 49 28.91 -3.30 32.64
CA THR A 49 29.51 -3.69 33.93
C THR A 49 29.99 -5.14 33.96
N THR A 50 31.07 -5.39 34.69
CA THR A 50 31.50 -6.73 35.12
C THR A 50 30.48 -7.31 36.09
N SER A 51 29.61 -8.20 35.63
CA SER A 51 28.60 -8.82 36.49
C SER A 51 28.30 -10.27 36.10
N PHE A 52 27.47 -10.93 36.90
CA PHE A 52 26.92 -12.25 36.60
C PHE A 52 25.61 -12.08 35.80
N GLY A 53 25.29 -13.02 34.92
CA GLY A 53 24.02 -13.02 34.18
C GLY A 53 24.11 -12.58 32.71
N PRO A 54 22.95 -12.49 32.02
CA PRO A 54 22.87 -12.24 30.58
C PRO A 54 23.17 -10.78 30.21
N CYS A 55 23.37 -10.53 28.91
CA CYS A 55 23.44 -9.17 28.38
C CYS A 55 22.03 -8.55 28.29
N LEU A 56 21.93 -7.23 28.48
CA LEU A 56 20.65 -6.52 28.46
C LEU A 56 20.31 -6.08 27.05
N LEU A 57 19.04 -6.15 26.68
CA LEU A 57 18.54 -5.64 25.40
C LEU A 57 18.71 -4.13 25.33
N CYS A 58 19.17 -3.62 24.18
CA CYS A 58 19.18 -2.17 23.97
C CYS A 58 17.74 -1.63 23.99
N PRO A 59 17.47 -0.52 24.70
CA PRO A 59 16.14 0.08 24.75
C PRO A 59 15.76 0.65 23.37
N SER A 60 14.48 0.98 23.20
CA SER A 60 14.00 1.64 21.98
C SER A 60 14.78 2.92 21.68
N ASN A 61 14.88 3.27 20.40
CA ASN A 61 15.67 4.41 19.91
C ASN A 61 17.18 4.29 20.17
N MET A 62 17.66 3.14 20.65
CA MET A 62 19.09 2.83 20.78
C MET A 62 19.47 1.59 19.97
N LYS A 63 20.75 1.48 19.64
CA LYS A 63 21.35 0.41 18.85
C LYS A 63 22.63 -0.12 19.47
N SER A 64 22.92 -1.40 19.25
CA SER A 64 24.22 -2.01 19.60
C SER A 64 25.12 -2.12 18.37
N ASN A 65 26.42 -1.81 18.47
CA ASN A 65 27.36 -1.99 17.35
C ASN A 65 27.77 -3.47 17.15
N GLY A 66 26.81 -4.35 16.88
CA GLY A 66 27.04 -5.79 16.62
C GLY A 66 27.20 -6.65 17.89
N SER A 67 27.90 -7.78 17.75
CA SER A 67 28.15 -8.72 18.86
C SER A 67 29.21 -8.18 19.82
N GLY A 68 29.02 -8.40 21.12
CA GLY A 68 29.97 -8.00 22.15
C GLY A 68 29.91 -6.52 22.53
N ALA A 69 28.80 -5.84 22.26
CA ALA A 69 28.63 -4.43 22.57
C ALA A 69 28.72 -4.15 24.08
N MET A 70 29.46 -3.11 24.45
CA MET A 70 29.58 -2.66 25.86
C MET A 70 28.46 -1.70 26.23
N GLU A 71 28.02 -0.86 25.29
CA GLU A 71 26.99 0.16 25.49
C GLU A 71 26.03 0.22 24.27
N CYS A 72 24.86 0.80 24.49
CA CYS A 72 23.90 1.11 23.42
C CYS A 72 24.02 2.58 23.04
N HIS A 73 24.00 2.87 21.74
CA HIS A 73 24.09 4.23 21.20
C HIS A 73 22.73 4.72 20.69
N PRO A 74 22.41 6.02 20.78
CA PRO A 74 21.16 6.54 20.24
C PRO A 74 21.12 6.46 18.70
N CYS A 75 19.92 6.27 18.15
CA CYS A 75 19.67 6.28 16.70
C CYS A 75 19.36 7.67 16.16
N GLN A 76 19.60 7.91 14.86
CA GLN A 76 19.31 9.19 14.22
C GLN A 76 17.80 9.37 13.94
N MET A 77 17.16 10.33 14.61
CA MET A 77 15.70 10.49 14.67
C MET A 77 14.97 10.72 13.32
N ASN A 78 15.65 11.27 12.30
CA ASN A 78 14.94 11.87 11.16
C ASN A 78 14.40 10.87 10.13
N ASN A 79 15.07 9.73 9.91
CA ASN A 79 14.65 8.77 8.88
C ASN A 79 14.91 7.29 9.20
N SER A 80 15.45 7.00 10.38
CA SER A 80 15.68 5.62 10.82
C SER A 80 14.70 5.21 11.93
N LEU A 81 14.49 3.90 12.00
CA LEU A 81 13.70 3.22 13.02
C LEU A 81 14.63 2.31 13.81
N CYS A 82 14.55 2.41 15.14
CA CYS A 82 15.24 1.51 16.07
C CYS A 82 14.23 0.96 17.08
N LEU A 83 13.82 -0.28 16.82
CA LEU A 83 13.03 -1.09 17.74
C LEU A 83 13.90 -1.55 18.91
N ARG A 84 13.27 -2.06 19.98
CA ARG A 84 14.00 -2.62 21.12
C ARG A 84 14.89 -3.78 20.65
N GLY A 85 16.16 -3.74 21.06
CA GLY A 85 17.19 -4.69 20.63
C GLY A 85 17.72 -4.47 19.21
N SER A 86 17.56 -3.27 18.62
CA SER A 86 18.13 -2.99 17.30
C SER A 86 19.66 -3.08 17.29
N VAL A 87 20.20 -3.62 16.20
CA VAL A 87 21.65 -3.65 15.95
C VAL A 87 22.06 -2.47 15.08
N TYR A 88 21.33 -2.24 14.00
CA TYR A 88 21.53 -1.11 13.10
C TYR A 88 20.26 -0.29 12.94
N GLU A 89 20.46 0.90 12.40
CA GLU A 89 19.38 1.82 12.05
C GLU A 89 18.68 1.33 10.80
N ILE A 90 17.37 1.12 10.88
CA ILE A 90 16.59 0.63 9.75
C ILE A 90 15.93 1.80 9.04
N ASN A 91 16.13 1.92 7.73
CA ASN A 91 15.50 2.99 6.96
C ASN A 91 13.98 2.77 6.89
N LYS A 92 13.20 3.77 7.33
CA LYS A 92 11.73 3.73 7.32
C LYS A 92 11.16 3.48 5.91
N ASN A 93 11.82 3.96 4.86
CA ASN A 93 11.36 3.78 3.47
C ASN A 93 11.40 2.31 3.02
N LYS A 94 12.27 1.47 3.61
CA LYS A 94 12.28 0.02 3.33
C LYS A 94 11.12 -0.72 4.00
N LEU A 95 10.44 -0.07 4.94
CA LEU A 95 9.37 -0.61 5.77
C LEU A 95 8.03 0.07 5.48
N SER A 96 7.86 0.66 4.30
CA SER A 96 6.61 1.33 3.94
C SER A 96 5.44 0.35 3.98
N ASN A 97 4.40 0.75 4.70
CA ASN A 97 3.10 0.10 4.59
C ASN A 97 2.47 0.58 3.29
N TYR A 98 1.96 -0.37 2.52
CA TYR A 98 1.12 -0.05 1.39
C TYR A 98 -0.04 -1.04 1.41
N ASP A 99 -1.23 -0.47 1.33
CA ASP A 99 -2.44 -1.23 1.08
C ASP A 99 -2.73 -1.13 -0.41
N GLN A 100 -3.24 -2.21 -0.98
CA GLN A 100 -3.81 -2.13 -2.31
C GLN A 100 -4.95 -1.10 -2.25
N ALA A 101 -5.04 -0.21 -3.23
CA ALA A 101 -6.02 0.87 -3.24
C ALA A 101 -7.45 0.34 -3.03
N GLU A 102 -8.33 1.20 -2.50
CA GLU A 102 -9.75 0.89 -2.31
C GLU A 102 -10.33 0.22 -3.57
N PRO A 103 -11.14 -0.84 -3.39
CA PRO A 103 -11.48 -1.77 -4.45
C PRO A 103 -12.04 -1.07 -5.69
N TYR A 104 -12.93 -0.10 -5.48
CA TYR A 104 -13.53 0.75 -6.50
C TYR A 104 -13.96 2.08 -5.85
N PRO A 105 -13.87 3.22 -6.56
CA PRO A 105 -14.30 4.51 -6.02
C PRO A 105 -15.82 4.56 -5.89
N ASP A 106 -16.29 5.48 -5.04
CA ASP A 106 -17.71 5.83 -4.98
C ASP A 106 -18.19 6.45 -6.31
N SER A 107 -19.49 6.34 -6.57
CA SER A 107 -20.13 7.05 -7.67
C SER A 107 -19.83 8.55 -7.58
N PRO A 108 -19.57 9.24 -8.70
CA PRO A 108 -19.45 10.69 -8.69
C PRO A 108 -20.76 11.33 -8.18
N ASP A 109 -20.64 12.42 -7.43
CA ASP A 109 -21.79 13.15 -6.86
C ASP A 109 -22.80 13.60 -7.93
N ILE A 110 -22.31 13.83 -9.15
CA ILE A 110 -23.10 14.23 -10.31
C ILE A 110 -23.05 13.09 -11.33
N THR A 111 -24.21 12.53 -11.65
CA THR A 111 -24.34 11.40 -12.59
C THR A 111 -25.17 11.71 -13.82
N GLU A 112 -25.60 12.96 -14.00
CA GLU A 112 -26.28 13.44 -15.20
C GLU A 112 -25.25 14.10 -16.12
N PHE A 113 -25.17 13.64 -17.38
CA PHE A 113 -24.16 14.13 -18.32
C PHE A 113 -24.25 15.64 -18.56
N ASP A 114 -25.45 16.20 -18.63
CA ASP A 114 -25.67 17.63 -18.83
C ASP A 114 -25.09 18.46 -17.67
N ASP A 115 -25.27 17.99 -16.44
CA ASP A 115 -24.71 18.62 -15.24
C ASP A 115 -23.20 18.47 -15.17
N ILE A 116 -22.65 17.30 -15.54
CA ILE A 116 -21.20 17.08 -15.63
C ILE A 116 -20.59 18.03 -16.65
N LEU A 117 -21.23 18.16 -17.82
CA LEU A 117 -20.81 19.06 -18.88
C LEU A 117 -20.85 20.51 -18.40
N LEU A 118 -21.95 20.92 -17.77
CA LEU A 118 -22.12 22.29 -17.28
C LEU A 118 -21.12 22.60 -16.16
N HIS A 119 -20.91 21.67 -15.23
CA HIS A 119 -19.89 21.77 -14.20
C HIS A 119 -18.49 21.97 -14.82
N ASN A 120 -18.10 21.15 -15.79
CA ASN A 120 -16.80 21.25 -16.45
C ASN A 120 -16.63 22.53 -17.30
N ILE A 121 -17.71 23.05 -17.88
CA ILE A 121 -17.68 24.33 -18.61
C ILE A 121 -17.38 25.49 -17.64
N PHE A 122 -17.98 25.49 -16.46
CA PHE A 122 -17.87 26.61 -15.51
C PHE A 122 -16.77 26.46 -14.45
N LEU A 123 -16.13 25.30 -14.34
CA LEU A 123 -15.06 25.09 -13.38
C LEU A 123 -13.75 25.76 -13.82
N PHE A 124 -13.26 26.68 -12.97
CA PHE A 124 -11.90 27.20 -13.07
C PHE A 124 -10.98 26.46 -12.09
N ARG A 125 -10.16 25.53 -12.59
CA ARG A 125 -9.06 24.95 -11.79
C ARG A 125 -7.75 25.61 -12.17
N THR A 126 -7.20 26.39 -11.24
CA THR A 126 -5.93 27.14 -11.37
C THR A 126 -4.73 26.36 -10.87
N THR A 127 -4.89 25.07 -10.53
CA THR A 127 -3.85 24.23 -9.92
C THR A 127 -2.64 24.02 -10.83
N SER A 128 -2.82 24.09 -12.16
CA SER A 128 -1.72 24.07 -13.12
C SER A 128 -2.07 24.87 -14.39
N PRO A 129 -1.06 25.41 -15.11
CA PRO A 129 -1.30 26.13 -16.36
C PRO A 129 -1.87 25.23 -17.47
N SER A 130 -1.61 23.92 -17.42
CA SER A 130 -2.21 22.95 -18.35
C SER A 130 -3.71 22.80 -18.12
N CYS A 131 -4.18 22.84 -16.87
CA CYS A 131 -5.61 22.77 -16.55
C CYS A 131 -6.39 24.00 -17.01
N LEU A 132 -5.76 25.17 -16.97
CA LEU A 132 -6.37 26.41 -17.44
C LEU A 132 -6.61 26.39 -18.96
N ALA A 133 -5.70 25.77 -19.72
CA ALA A 133 -5.83 25.60 -21.17
C ALA A 133 -6.88 24.56 -21.59
N ILE A 134 -7.32 23.70 -20.66
CA ILE A 134 -8.37 22.68 -20.90
C ILE A 134 -9.77 23.29 -20.68
N SER A 135 -9.90 24.33 -19.85
CA SER A 135 -11.19 24.95 -19.52
C SER A 135 -11.86 25.62 -20.74
N PRO A 136 -13.10 25.23 -21.12
CA PRO A 136 -13.83 25.86 -22.22
C PRO A 136 -14.08 27.36 -22.01
N LEU A 137 -14.31 27.77 -20.77
CA LEU A 137 -14.62 29.16 -20.45
C LEU A 137 -13.38 30.07 -20.53
N PHE A 138 -12.17 29.52 -20.33
CA PHE A 138 -10.93 30.23 -20.64
C PHE A 138 -10.86 30.59 -22.14
N TRP A 139 -11.17 29.65 -23.04
CA TRP A 139 -11.21 29.94 -24.48
C TRP A 139 -12.36 30.86 -24.88
N ALA A 140 -13.52 30.75 -24.21
CA ALA A 140 -14.63 31.68 -24.41
C ALA A 140 -14.23 33.11 -24.01
N THR A 141 -13.58 33.30 -22.86
CA THR A 141 -13.10 34.63 -22.42
C THR A 141 -11.98 35.17 -23.30
N LEU A 142 -11.06 34.32 -23.76
CA LEU A 142 -10.01 34.70 -24.72
C LEU A 142 -10.60 35.15 -26.06
N THR A 143 -11.60 34.43 -26.57
CA THR A 143 -12.27 34.76 -27.85
C THR A 143 -13.12 36.02 -27.73
N ILE A 144 -13.77 36.26 -26.58
CA ILE A 144 -14.40 37.55 -26.25
C ILE A 144 -13.35 38.66 -26.28
N ALA A 145 -12.22 38.51 -25.58
CA ALA A 145 -11.18 39.54 -25.51
C ALA A 145 -10.59 39.86 -26.89
N LEU A 146 -10.25 38.84 -27.69
CA LEU A 146 -9.76 39.00 -29.06
C LEU A 146 -10.78 39.72 -29.95
N SER A 147 -12.06 39.41 -29.78
CA SER A 147 -13.11 40.01 -30.59
C SER A 147 -13.40 41.45 -30.17
N PHE A 148 -13.27 41.78 -28.87
CA PHE A 148 -13.26 43.16 -28.39
C PHE A 148 -12.07 43.95 -28.95
N ILE A 149 -10.88 43.36 -29.02
CA ILE A 149 -9.71 43.99 -29.65
C ILE A 149 -9.99 44.31 -31.13
N ILE A 150 -10.55 43.35 -31.88
CA ILE A 150 -10.92 43.56 -33.28
C ILE A 150 -11.94 44.71 -33.40
N LEU A 151 -12.92 44.77 -32.50
CA LEU A 151 -13.92 45.83 -32.46
C LEU A 151 -13.28 47.20 -32.19
N ILE A 152 -12.35 47.31 -31.23
CA ILE A 152 -11.61 48.55 -30.94
C ILE A 152 -10.79 48.99 -32.16
N VAL A 153 -10.07 48.07 -32.81
CA VAL A 153 -9.31 48.34 -34.03
C VAL A 153 -10.24 48.84 -35.15
N MET A 154 -11.42 48.25 -35.28
CA MET A 154 -12.42 48.67 -36.27
C MET A 154 -12.99 50.07 -35.99
N ILE A 155 -13.22 50.43 -34.72
CA ILE A 155 -13.64 51.79 -34.33
C ILE A 155 -12.54 52.79 -34.70
N ILE A 156 -11.28 52.51 -34.35
CA ILE A 156 -10.14 53.36 -34.66
C ILE A 156 -10.02 53.56 -36.19
N LEU A 157 -10.06 52.47 -36.97
CA LEU A 157 -10.02 52.52 -38.44
C LEU A 157 -11.22 53.26 -39.08
N THR A 158 -12.33 53.42 -38.35
CA THR A 158 -13.49 54.20 -38.81
C THR A 158 -13.29 55.70 -38.58
N TYR A 159 -12.59 56.09 -37.50
CA TYR A 159 -12.26 57.48 -37.20
C TYR A 159 -11.11 58.04 -38.05
N PHE A 160 -10.18 57.20 -38.51
CA PHE A 160 -9.03 57.62 -39.33
C PHE A 160 -9.21 57.26 -40.82
N PRO A 161 -9.59 58.21 -41.70
CA PRO A 161 -9.90 57.94 -43.11
C PRO A 161 -8.68 57.52 -43.96
N GLU A 162 -7.46 57.76 -43.48
CA GLU A 162 -6.21 57.42 -44.18
C GLU A 162 -5.99 55.90 -44.33
N TYR A 163 -6.69 55.06 -43.55
CA TYR A 163 -6.54 53.60 -43.56
C TYR A 163 -7.64 52.86 -44.33
N LYS A 164 -8.24 53.52 -45.34
CA LYS A 164 -9.36 52.98 -46.14
C LYS A 164 -9.07 51.60 -46.77
N ASN A 165 -7.82 51.35 -47.16
CA ASN A 165 -7.39 50.05 -47.73
C ASN A 165 -7.48 48.91 -46.70
N TYR A 166 -7.04 49.14 -45.46
CA TYR A 166 -7.12 48.15 -44.38
C TYR A 166 -8.58 47.85 -43.98
N ARG A 167 -9.45 48.88 -44.01
CA ARG A 167 -10.89 48.71 -43.78
C ARG A 167 -11.55 47.81 -44.83
N ILE A 168 -11.17 47.91 -46.11
CA ILE A 168 -11.70 47.06 -47.18
C ILE A 168 -11.21 45.61 -47.01
N LEU A 169 -9.94 45.42 -46.63
CA LEU A 169 -9.36 44.11 -46.38
C LEU A 169 -10.07 43.39 -45.22
N LEU A 170 -10.23 44.06 -44.07
CA LEU A 170 -10.97 43.54 -42.92
C LEU A 170 -12.44 43.25 -43.24
N LYS A 171 -13.09 44.13 -44.01
CA LYS A 171 -14.45 43.89 -44.50
C LYS A 171 -14.59 42.65 -45.37
N THR A 172 -13.53 42.30 -46.11
CA THR A 172 -13.52 41.13 -46.97
C THR A 172 -13.33 39.85 -46.15
N ILE A 173 -12.44 39.87 -45.17
CA ILE A 173 -12.13 38.72 -44.30
C ILE A 173 -13.34 38.37 -43.41
N PHE A 174 -13.95 39.36 -42.78
CA PHE A 174 -15.08 39.14 -41.86
C PHE A 174 -16.44 39.25 -42.54
N LYS A 175 -16.52 39.26 -43.89
CA LYS A 175 -17.77 39.45 -44.64
C LYS A 175 -18.89 38.47 -44.24
N ARG A 176 -18.52 37.29 -43.73
CA ARG A 176 -19.44 36.22 -43.30
C ARG A 176 -19.75 36.22 -41.81
N PHE A 177 -18.99 36.97 -41.02
CA PHE A 177 -19.28 37.18 -39.60
C PHE A 177 -20.04 38.48 -39.49
N ASP A 178 -21.18 38.49 -38.79
CA ASP A 178 -22.05 39.68 -38.66
C ASP A 178 -21.46 40.77 -37.75
N LEU A 179 -20.13 40.85 -37.72
CA LEU A 179 -19.30 41.83 -37.03
C LEU A 179 -19.16 43.14 -37.84
N LEU A 180 -19.86 43.32 -38.97
CA LEU A 180 -19.48 44.36 -39.95
C LEU A 180 -20.63 45.12 -40.61
N LYS A 181 -21.90 44.76 -40.36
CA LYS A 181 -23.03 45.58 -40.81
C LYS A 181 -23.48 46.55 -39.72
N GLU A 182 -24.11 47.62 -40.19
CA GLU A 182 -24.51 48.84 -39.46
C GLU A 182 -24.87 48.58 -38.00
N GLY A 183 -24.03 49.07 -37.08
CA GLY A 183 -24.31 49.45 -35.67
C GLY A 183 -24.95 48.45 -34.69
N GLU A 184 -25.94 47.68 -35.11
CA GLU A 184 -26.92 47.02 -34.23
C GLU A 184 -26.68 45.50 -34.07
N LEU A 185 -25.88 44.86 -34.93
CA LEU A 185 -25.71 43.39 -34.96
C LEU A 185 -24.35 42.86 -34.44
N TRP A 186 -23.45 43.75 -33.99
CA TRP A 186 -22.11 43.37 -33.49
C TRP A 186 -22.17 42.35 -32.34
N LEU A 187 -23.16 42.51 -31.45
CA LEU A 187 -23.37 41.62 -30.33
C LEU A 187 -23.72 40.19 -30.81
N GLY A 188 -24.54 40.06 -31.86
CA GLY A 188 -24.95 38.77 -32.42
C GLY A 188 -23.81 38.00 -33.08
N GLY A 189 -22.94 38.71 -33.82
CA GLY A 189 -21.74 38.12 -34.42
C GLY A 189 -20.73 37.61 -33.38
N LEU A 190 -20.54 38.36 -32.30
CA LEU A 190 -19.69 37.97 -31.16
C LEU A 190 -20.24 36.73 -30.46
N VAL A 191 -21.53 36.73 -30.14
CA VAL A 191 -22.22 35.60 -29.50
C VAL A 191 -22.13 34.35 -30.37
N SER A 192 -22.24 34.48 -31.70
CA SER A 192 -22.13 33.35 -32.62
C SER A 192 -20.75 32.67 -32.57
N ILE A 193 -19.66 33.45 -32.50
CA ILE A 193 -18.29 32.89 -32.42
C ILE A 193 -18.09 32.17 -31.08
N ILE A 194 -18.58 32.74 -29.99
CA ILE A 194 -18.49 32.13 -28.65
C ILE A 194 -19.25 30.80 -28.63
N ILE A 195 -20.45 30.77 -29.20
CA ILE A 195 -21.26 29.54 -29.30
C ILE A 195 -20.51 28.47 -30.10
N ILE A 196 -19.89 28.80 -31.24
CA ILE A 196 -19.11 27.85 -32.04
C ILE A 196 -17.94 27.26 -31.22
N VAL A 197 -17.22 28.10 -30.49
CA VAL A 197 -16.10 27.66 -29.64
C VAL A 197 -16.62 26.71 -28.56
N LEU A 198 -17.69 27.07 -27.86
CA LEU A 198 -18.31 26.20 -26.86
C LEU A 198 -18.75 24.85 -27.45
N ILE A 199 -19.39 24.84 -28.62
CA ILE A 199 -19.79 23.60 -29.31
C ILE A 199 -18.58 22.70 -29.60
N ILE A 200 -17.48 23.26 -30.11
CA ILE A 200 -16.26 22.48 -30.39
C ILE A 200 -15.71 21.85 -29.11
N PHE A 201 -15.68 22.61 -28.00
CA PHE A 201 -15.22 22.11 -26.71
C PHE A 201 -16.15 21.04 -26.15
N THR A 202 -17.46 21.23 -26.24
CA THR A 202 -18.46 20.23 -25.84
C THR A 202 -18.26 18.93 -26.61
N CYS A 203 -18.18 18.98 -27.94
CA CYS A 203 -17.95 17.79 -28.76
C CYS A 203 -16.64 17.08 -28.40
N ARG A 204 -15.56 17.86 -28.17
CA ARG A 204 -14.26 17.32 -27.78
C ARG A 204 -14.31 16.66 -26.39
N PHE A 205 -14.96 17.32 -25.43
CA PHE A 205 -15.15 16.80 -24.07
C PHE A 205 -15.98 15.52 -24.09
N SER A 206 -17.13 15.50 -24.77
CA SER A 206 -17.97 14.30 -24.92
C SER A 206 -17.18 13.11 -25.46
N ASN A 207 -16.39 13.32 -26.53
CA ASN A 207 -15.59 12.24 -27.11
C ASN A 207 -14.49 11.74 -26.16
N MET A 208 -13.87 12.62 -25.38
CA MET A 208 -12.88 12.20 -24.38
C MET A 208 -13.52 11.51 -23.17
N PHE A 209 -14.69 11.99 -22.74
CA PHE A 209 -15.44 11.43 -21.62
C PHE A 209 -15.87 9.99 -21.90
N LEU A 210 -16.27 9.66 -23.13
CA LEU A 210 -16.55 8.28 -23.55
C LEU A 210 -15.35 7.34 -23.35
N ASN A 211 -14.12 7.84 -23.51
CA ASN A 211 -12.90 7.05 -23.30
C ASN A 211 -12.51 6.90 -21.82
N LEU A 212 -13.24 7.51 -20.88
CA LEU A 212 -13.06 7.33 -19.44
C LEU A 212 -13.84 6.11 -18.89
N TYR A 213 -14.15 5.15 -19.76
CA TYR A 213 -14.81 3.90 -19.43
C TYR A 213 -14.18 2.73 -20.21
N PRO A 214 -14.00 1.54 -19.62
CA PRO A 214 -14.24 1.17 -18.21
C PRO A 214 -13.05 1.44 -17.29
N ILE A 215 -13.27 1.43 -15.96
CA ILE A 215 -12.28 1.92 -14.99
C ILE A 215 -11.01 1.07 -15.01
N GLU A 216 -11.14 -0.23 -15.28
CA GLU A 216 -10.06 -1.22 -15.35
C GLU A 216 -9.00 -0.88 -16.40
N THR A 217 -9.34 -0.07 -17.42
CA THR A 217 -8.44 0.30 -18.51
C THR A 217 -7.95 1.74 -18.44
N THR A 218 -8.59 2.57 -17.61
CA THR A 218 -8.30 4.01 -17.54
C THR A 218 -7.13 4.32 -16.63
N SER A 219 -6.09 4.97 -17.17
CA SER A 219 -4.97 5.47 -16.37
C SER A 219 -5.32 6.77 -15.64
N HIS A 220 -4.57 7.08 -14.58
CA HIS A 220 -4.69 8.36 -13.87
C HIS A 220 -4.39 9.56 -14.78
N ASP A 221 -3.38 9.43 -15.65
CA ASP A 221 -2.98 10.49 -16.59
C ASP A 221 -4.07 10.78 -17.62
N ALA A 222 -4.77 9.75 -18.10
CA ALA A 222 -5.89 9.90 -19.01
C ALA A 222 -7.02 10.73 -18.37
N ARG A 223 -7.34 10.49 -17.09
CA ARG A 223 -8.36 11.24 -16.35
C ARG A 223 -7.99 12.71 -16.18
N MET A 224 -6.75 12.97 -15.75
CA MET A 224 -6.24 14.33 -15.59
C MET A 224 -6.23 15.12 -16.91
N ALA A 225 -6.06 14.46 -18.05
CA ALA A 225 -6.07 15.11 -19.36
C ALA A 225 -7.45 15.61 -19.82
N VAL A 226 -8.55 15.06 -19.29
CA VAL A 226 -9.91 15.41 -19.73
C VAL A 226 -10.49 16.61 -18.98
N SER A 227 -10.40 16.60 -17.66
CA SER A 227 -11.06 17.61 -16.80
C SER A 227 -10.16 18.15 -15.70
N CYS A 228 -8.89 17.71 -15.61
CA CYS A 228 -8.04 17.95 -14.45
C CYS A 228 -8.70 17.56 -13.11
N ASP A 229 -9.58 16.58 -13.19
CA ASP A 229 -10.23 15.99 -12.04
C ASP A 229 -10.00 14.48 -12.04
N SER A 230 -9.25 14.00 -11.06
CA SER A 230 -8.90 12.58 -10.96
C SER A 230 -10.08 11.71 -10.53
N SER A 231 -11.13 12.33 -9.98
CA SER A 231 -12.39 11.68 -9.59
C SER A 231 -13.44 11.65 -10.70
N LEU A 232 -13.19 12.27 -11.87
CA LEU A 232 -14.14 12.19 -12.97
C LEU A 232 -14.03 10.84 -13.68
N PHE A 233 -15.13 10.10 -13.70
CA PHE A 233 -15.28 8.85 -14.45
C PHE A 233 -16.57 8.90 -15.27
N ASN A 234 -16.58 8.24 -16.42
CA ASN A 234 -17.81 7.96 -17.15
C ASN A 234 -18.46 6.69 -16.59
N ALA A 235 -18.69 6.65 -15.27
CA ALA A 235 -19.14 5.46 -14.58
C ALA A 235 -19.95 5.78 -13.33
N LYS A 236 -21.07 5.07 -13.16
CA LYS A 236 -21.83 4.95 -11.91
C LYS A 236 -21.50 3.61 -11.28
N PHE A 237 -21.27 3.63 -9.98
CA PHE A 237 -20.91 2.48 -9.16
C PHE A 237 -22.02 2.16 -8.16
N ILE A 238 -22.49 0.91 -8.18
CA ILE A 238 -23.43 0.38 -7.19
C ILE A 238 -22.72 -0.75 -6.45
N THR A 239 -22.37 -0.50 -5.19
CA THR A 239 -21.72 -1.47 -4.32
C THR A 239 -22.77 -2.20 -3.46
N SER A 240 -22.63 -3.51 -3.37
CA SER A 240 -23.48 -4.37 -2.54
C SER A 240 -22.66 -5.48 -1.88
N LEU A 241 -23.08 -5.88 -0.68
CA LEU A 241 -22.52 -7.04 0.01
C LEU A 241 -23.38 -8.26 -0.30
N GLN A 242 -22.76 -9.34 -0.75
CA GLN A 242 -23.44 -10.58 -1.08
C GLN A 242 -22.81 -11.76 -0.36
N LEU A 243 -23.64 -12.72 0.05
CA LEU A 243 -23.17 -13.95 0.68
C LEU A 243 -22.58 -14.89 -0.37
N LEU A 244 -21.40 -15.44 -0.10
CA LEU A 244 -20.76 -16.44 -0.98
C LEU A 244 -21.58 -17.75 -1.08
N SER A 245 -22.45 -18.01 -0.11
CA SER A 245 -23.31 -19.19 -0.06
C SER A 245 -24.49 -19.13 -1.04
N ILE A 246 -24.81 -17.95 -1.58
CA ILE A 246 -25.90 -17.80 -2.55
C ILE A 246 -25.38 -18.26 -3.92
N HIS A 247 -26.24 -18.93 -4.69
CA HIS A 247 -25.87 -19.42 -6.01
C HIS A 247 -25.53 -18.24 -6.93
N LYS A 248 -24.34 -18.29 -7.52
CA LYS A 248 -23.82 -17.25 -8.40
C LYS A 248 -24.43 -17.40 -9.78
N HIS A 249 -24.52 -16.30 -10.53
CA HIS A 249 -24.90 -16.38 -11.94
C HIS A 249 -23.81 -17.13 -12.73
N GLU A 250 -24.21 -17.93 -13.73
CA GLU A 250 -23.28 -18.73 -14.55
C GLU A 250 -22.18 -17.88 -15.21
N GLN A 251 -22.49 -16.61 -15.51
CA GLN A 251 -21.55 -15.67 -16.12
C GLN A 251 -20.47 -15.15 -15.14
N GLU A 252 -20.75 -15.17 -13.84
CA GLU A 252 -19.86 -14.69 -12.77
C GLU A 252 -18.95 -15.81 -12.24
N GLN A 253 -19.36 -17.08 -12.34
CA GLN A 253 -18.55 -18.20 -11.84
C GLN A 253 -17.09 -18.21 -12.34
N PRO A 254 -16.79 -17.88 -13.62
CA PRO A 254 -15.41 -17.88 -14.10
C PRO A 254 -14.49 -16.89 -13.37
N ILE A 255 -14.98 -15.72 -12.93
CA ILE A 255 -14.12 -14.75 -12.21
C ILE A 255 -13.74 -15.28 -10.82
N PHE A 256 -14.67 -15.97 -10.15
CA PHE A 256 -14.40 -16.64 -8.89
C PHE A 256 -13.38 -17.77 -9.06
N ASP A 257 -13.53 -18.59 -10.10
CA ASP A 257 -12.58 -19.67 -10.37
C ASP A 257 -11.15 -19.14 -10.62
N ILE A 258 -11.02 -17.99 -11.31
CA ILE A 258 -9.71 -17.36 -11.55
C ILE A 258 -9.12 -16.80 -10.25
N LEU A 259 -9.93 -16.15 -9.40
CA LEU A 259 -9.52 -15.66 -8.09
C LEU A 259 -9.08 -16.80 -7.16
N ASP A 260 -9.85 -17.88 -7.12
CA ASP A 260 -9.58 -19.08 -6.32
C ASP A 260 -8.32 -19.81 -6.81
N GLN A 261 -7.97 -19.68 -8.09
CA GLN A 261 -6.73 -20.21 -8.68
C GLN A 261 -5.54 -19.22 -8.59
N GLN A 262 -5.71 -18.03 -8.04
CA GLN A 262 -4.62 -17.08 -7.89
C GLN A 262 -3.65 -17.58 -6.81
N ARG A 263 -2.39 -17.77 -7.21
CA ARG A 263 -1.33 -18.23 -6.30
C ARG A 263 -0.87 -17.06 -5.45
N ILE A 264 -1.06 -17.17 -4.14
CA ILE A 264 -0.67 -16.14 -3.18
C ILE A 264 0.67 -16.52 -2.55
N THR A 265 1.61 -15.58 -2.56
CA THR A 265 2.89 -15.70 -1.87
C THR A 265 2.80 -14.92 -0.56
N LEU A 266 3.05 -15.60 0.56
CA LEU A 266 3.19 -14.98 1.87
C LEU A 266 4.67 -14.71 2.11
N THR A 267 5.00 -13.45 2.41
CA THR A 267 6.36 -13.05 2.81
C THR A 267 6.31 -12.40 4.19
N VAL A 268 7.14 -12.89 5.11
CA VAL A 268 7.30 -12.34 6.45
C VAL A 268 8.74 -11.86 6.60
N HIS A 269 8.90 -10.57 6.89
CA HIS A 269 10.18 -9.98 7.27
C HIS A 269 10.20 -9.81 8.78
N PHE A 270 11.01 -10.59 9.49
CA PHE A 270 11.31 -10.36 10.90
C PHE A 270 12.39 -9.28 11.01
N ILE A 271 12.12 -8.25 11.79
CA ILE A 271 12.88 -7.00 11.83
C ILE A 271 13.63 -6.91 13.16
N GLY A 272 14.89 -6.50 13.10
CA GLY A 272 15.72 -6.33 14.30
C GLY A 272 15.97 -7.68 14.98
N THR A 273 16.33 -8.69 14.20
CA THR A 273 16.62 -10.04 14.70
C THR A 273 17.93 -10.58 14.13
N ALA A 274 18.62 -11.39 14.94
CA ALA A 274 19.83 -12.12 14.53
C ALA A 274 19.57 -13.62 14.34
N HIS A 275 18.30 -14.03 14.19
CA HIS A 275 17.96 -15.42 13.86
C HIS A 275 18.55 -15.82 12.49
N PRO A 276 19.41 -16.85 12.42
CA PRO A 276 19.84 -17.39 11.15
C PRO A 276 18.71 -18.19 10.49
N CYS A 277 18.74 -18.32 9.16
CA CYS A 277 17.75 -19.12 8.43
C CYS A 277 17.66 -20.59 8.89
N THR A 278 18.76 -21.15 9.38
CA THR A 278 18.81 -22.51 9.95
C THR A 278 18.00 -22.68 11.24
N SER A 279 17.63 -21.57 11.89
CA SER A 279 16.85 -21.57 13.12
C SER A 279 15.35 -21.42 12.90
N VAL A 280 14.93 -21.27 11.65
CA VAL A 280 13.54 -21.09 11.23
C VAL A 280 12.95 -22.43 10.83
N ASN A 281 11.86 -22.82 11.48
CA ASN A 281 11.03 -23.93 11.06
C ASN A 281 9.65 -23.40 10.69
N MET A 282 9.12 -23.80 9.53
CA MET A 282 7.77 -23.47 9.12
C MET A 282 6.86 -24.70 9.20
N GLN A 283 5.67 -24.53 9.75
CA GLN A 283 4.64 -25.56 9.80
C GLN A 283 3.36 -25.00 9.18
N GLN A 284 2.67 -25.84 8.40
CA GLN A 284 1.38 -25.51 7.83
C GLN A 284 0.33 -26.40 8.48
N ASN A 285 -0.64 -25.79 9.13
CA ASN A 285 -1.79 -26.46 9.71
C ASN A 285 -2.96 -26.29 8.74
N MET A 286 -3.39 -27.41 8.16
CA MET A 286 -4.60 -27.45 7.33
C MET A 286 -5.83 -27.72 8.20
N ASP A 287 -7.02 -27.36 7.71
CA ASP A 287 -8.35 -27.43 8.39
C ASP A 287 -8.71 -28.78 9.07
N ARG A 288 -7.94 -29.85 8.84
CA ARG A 288 -8.11 -31.16 9.47
C ARG A 288 -7.22 -31.41 10.69
N GLY A 289 -6.55 -30.37 11.21
CA GLY A 289 -5.66 -30.49 12.37
C GLY A 289 -4.37 -31.26 12.10
N GLN A 290 -4.06 -31.53 10.82
CA GLN A 290 -2.77 -32.10 10.42
C GLN A 290 -1.77 -30.96 10.24
N SER A 291 -0.74 -30.95 11.09
CA SER A 291 0.43 -30.08 10.97
C SER A 291 1.44 -30.74 10.02
N ILE A 292 1.65 -30.15 8.85
CA ILE A 292 2.67 -30.59 7.90
C ILE A 292 3.87 -29.67 8.07
N SER A 293 5.03 -30.21 8.45
CA SER A 293 6.28 -29.46 8.41
C SER A 293 6.59 -29.14 6.95
N SER A 294 6.57 -27.86 6.60
CA SER A 294 6.84 -27.44 5.23
C SER A 294 8.32 -27.16 5.08
N THR A 295 8.99 -27.91 4.21
CA THR A 295 10.38 -27.68 3.81
C THR A 295 10.50 -26.67 2.67
N ASP A 296 9.39 -26.38 1.99
CA ASP A 296 9.38 -25.57 0.77
C ASP A 296 9.10 -24.10 1.13
N PHE A 297 10.11 -23.46 1.74
CA PHE A 297 10.13 -22.01 1.96
C PHE A 297 11.51 -21.45 1.62
N ASN A 298 11.51 -20.23 1.10
CA ASN A 298 12.73 -19.49 0.86
C ASN A 298 13.05 -18.65 2.09
N CYS A 299 14.30 -18.67 2.53
CA CYS A 299 14.77 -17.84 3.62
C CYS A 299 16.01 -17.07 3.20
N SER A 300 16.01 -15.76 3.44
CA SER A 300 17.16 -14.89 3.23
C SER A 300 17.39 -14.02 4.47
N PHE A 301 18.65 -13.77 4.81
CA PHE A 301 19.04 -12.94 5.94
C PHE A 301 19.89 -11.76 5.46
N ASP A 302 19.43 -10.55 5.73
CA ASP A 302 20.15 -9.31 5.44
C ASP A 302 21.01 -8.92 6.65
N ASN A 303 22.31 -9.15 6.53
CA ASN A 303 23.30 -8.83 7.57
C ASN A 303 23.44 -7.32 7.84
N GLU A 304 23.12 -6.45 6.87
CA GLU A 304 23.27 -5.00 7.03
C GLU A 304 22.12 -4.41 7.85
N ASN A 305 20.91 -4.94 7.68
CA ASN A 305 19.71 -4.41 8.32
C ASN A 305 19.16 -5.31 9.44
N PHE A 306 19.75 -6.49 9.67
CA PHE A 306 19.27 -7.51 10.62
C PHE A 306 17.79 -7.85 10.37
N ILE A 307 17.49 -8.12 9.10
CA ILE A 307 16.15 -8.51 8.63
C ILE A 307 16.22 -9.94 8.11
N LEU A 308 15.41 -10.81 8.72
CA LEU A 308 15.20 -12.18 8.27
C LEU A 308 13.93 -12.21 7.44
N SER A 309 14.05 -12.57 6.16
CA SER A 309 12.92 -12.67 5.23
C SER A 309 12.61 -14.12 4.94
N VAL A 310 11.35 -14.51 5.16
CA VAL A 310 10.86 -15.86 4.89
C VAL A 310 9.69 -15.74 3.94
N SER A 311 9.74 -16.44 2.80
CA SER A 311 8.67 -16.45 1.82
C SER A 311 8.24 -17.86 1.45
N THR A 312 6.94 -18.04 1.27
CA THR A 312 6.34 -19.32 0.88
C THR A 312 5.13 -19.11 -0.01
N LEU A 313 4.89 -20.09 -0.88
CA LEU A 313 3.68 -20.14 -1.69
C LEU A 313 2.57 -20.80 -0.86
N LEU A 314 1.43 -20.13 -0.72
CA LEU A 314 0.30 -20.70 -0.02
C LEU A 314 -0.42 -21.72 -0.91
N PRO A 315 -0.66 -22.95 -0.43
CA PRO A 315 -1.36 -23.97 -1.22
C PRO A 315 -2.86 -23.68 -1.35
N GLN A 316 -3.43 -22.91 -0.41
CA GLN A 316 -4.85 -22.59 -0.30
C GLN A 316 -5.03 -21.20 0.32
N HIS A 317 -6.18 -20.58 0.13
CA HIS A 317 -6.53 -19.29 0.75
C HIS A 317 -7.04 -19.41 2.18
N ARG A 318 -7.32 -20.64 2.65
CA ARG A 318 -7.66 -20.96 4.04
C ARG A 318 -6.56 -21.84 4.63
N ILE A 319 -5.72 -21.27 5.46
CA ILE A 319 -4.54 -21.96 6.00
C ILE A 319 -4.01 -21.25 7.23
N SER A 320 -3.55 -22.03 8.21
CA SER A 320 -2.76 -21.52 9.31
C SER A 320 -1.29 -21.87 9.10
N VAL A 321 -0.43 -20.85 9.06
CA VAL A 321 1.02 -20.99 8.90
C VAL A 321 1.71 -20.58 10.20
N GLU A 322 2.52 -21.47 10.75
CA GLU A 322 3.33 -21.20 11.94
C GLU A 322 4.81 -21.09 11.56
N PHE A 323 5.40 -19.95 11.89
CA PHE A 323 6.84 -19.73 11.87
C PHE A 323 7.39 -19.90 13.29
N ASN A 324 8.29 -20.85 13.44
CA ASN A 324 8.93 -21.21 14.69
C ASN A 324 10.42 -20.86 14.62
N LEU A 325 10.79 -19.80 15.33
CA LEU A 325 12.16 -19.30 15.42
C LEU A 325 12.78 -19.84 16.72
N LYS A 326 13.84 -20.65 16.59
CA LYS A 326 14.53 -21.25 17.74
C LYS A 326 15.83 -20.52 18.06
N GLY A 327 16.22 -20.55 19.33
CA GLY A 327 17.50 -20.03 19.80
C GLY A 327 17.36 -18.70 20.54
N PRO A 328 18.46 -18.23 21.15
CA PRO A 328 18.45 -17.16 22.14
C PRO A 328 18.43 -15.77 21.47
N TYR A 329 17.59 -15.59 20.46
CA TYR A 329 17.43 -14.33 19.76
C TYR A 329 16.02 -13.77 19.99
N PHE A 330 15.86 -12.49 19.71
CA PHE A 330 14.59 -11.78 19.83
C PHE A 330 14.24 -11.18 18.48
N VAL A 331 12.99 -10.75 18.38
CA VAL A 331 12.44 -10.09 17.20
C VAL A 331 11.90 -8.74 17.66
N GLY A 332 12.35 -7.64 17.06
CA GLY A 332 11.86 -6.31 17.38
C GLY A 332 10.46 -6.05 16.83
N GLY A 333 10.16 -6.60 15.64
CA GLY A 333 8.86 -6.52 14.99
C GLY A 333 8.84 -7.37 13.71
N PHE A 334 7.75 -7.34 12.96
CA PHE A 334 7.68 -8.03 11.67
C PHE A 334 6.87 -7.23 10.65
N ARG A 335 7.15 -7.44 9.37
CA ARG A 335 6.36 -6.95 8.24
C ARG A 335 5.81 -8.13 7.47
N LEU A 336 4.52 -8.14 7.24
CA LEU A 336 3.80 -9.18 6.54
C LEU A 336 3.36 -8.65 5.19
N CYS A 337 3.70 -9.38 4.14
CA CYS A 337 3.36 -9.05 2.77
C CYS A 337 2.64 -10.22 2.08
N LEU A 338 1.62 -9.90 1.30
CA LEU A 338 0.89 -10.82 0.45
C LEU A 338 1.02 -10.34 -0.99
N SER A 339 1.45 -11.24 -1.88
CA SER A 339 1.54 -10.93 -3.30
C SER A 339 0.93 -12.01 -4.18
N GLY A 340 0.27 -11.59 -5.26
CA GLY A 340 -0.38 -12.49 -6.21
C GLY A 340 -0.38 -11.87 -7.61
N PRO A 341 -0.01 -12.62 -8.67
CA PRO A 341 0.08 -12.07 -10.01
C PRO A 341 -1.30 -11.76 -10.59
N SER A 342 -1.40 -10.73 -11.42
CA SER A 342 -2.60 -10.48 -12.22
C SER A 342 -2.84 -11.60 -13.24
N LYS A 343 -4.10 -11.86 -13.58
CA LYS A 343 -4.50 -12.86 -14.57
C LYS A 343 -5.60 -12.30 -15.45
N ARG A 344 -5.56 -12.63 -16.75
CA ARG A 344 -6.59 -12.25 -17.72
C ARG A 344 -7.03 -13.48 -18.52
N ARG A 345 -8.33 -13.56 -18.84
CA ARG A 345 -8.91 -14.64 -19.64
C ARG A 345 -9.95 -14.06 -20.63
N ASP A 346 -10.18 -14.77 -21.73
CA ASP A 346 -11.20 -14.51 -22.74
C ASP A 346 -11.19 -13.06 -23.23
N GLU A 347 -10.10 -12.68 -23.92
CA GLU A 347 -9.95 -11.34 -24.54
C GLU A 347 -10.13 -10.15 -23.58
N ASN A 348 -9.80 -10.34 -22.30
CA ASN A 348 -9.98 -9.38 -21.19
C ASN A 348 -11.42 -9.26 -20.66
N LYS A 349 -12.31 -10.20 -20.98
CA LYS A 349 -13.62 -10.30 -20.35
C LYS A 349 -13.53 -10.55 -18.84
N TYR A 350 -12.53 -11.33 -18.42
CA TYR A 350 -12.26 -11.62 -17.01
C TYR A 350 -10.87 -11.13 -16.62
N ILE A 351 -10.80 -10.17 -15.71
CA ILE A 351 -9.56 -9.53 -15.27
C ILE A 351 -9.44 -9.68 -13.75
N VAL A 352 -8.45 -10.44 -13.30
CA VAL A 352 -8.04 -10.46 -11.89
C VAL A 352 -6.82 -9.57 -11.72
N GLN A 353 -6.97 -8.58 -10.84
CA GLN A 353 -5.89 -7.64 -10.53
C GLN A 353 -4.79 -8.33 -9.70
N GLU A 354 -3.60 -7.75 -9.73
CA GLU A 354 -2.53 -8.20 -8.84
C GLU A 354 -2.92 -7.96 -7.38
N LEU A 355 -2.55 -8.88 -6.50
CA LEU A 355 -2.60 -8.66 -5.06
C LEU A 355 -1.22 -8.13 -4.67
N ASP A 356 -1.15 -6.94 -4.07
CA ASP A 356 0.08 -6.41 -3.50
C ASP A 356 -0.24 -5.65 -2.22
N PHE A 357 0.05 -6.29 -1.10
CA PHE A 357 -0.28 -5.78 0.23
C PHE A 357 0.91 -5.97 1.16
N CYS A 358 1.28 -4.94 1.94
CA CYS A 358 2.29 -5.05 2.99
C CYS A 358 1.97 -4.19 4.21
N GLN A 359 2.05 -4.80 5.40
CA GLN A 359 1.85 -4.11 6.67
C GLN A 359 2.90 -4.50 7.71
N MET A 360 3.47 -3.50 8.38
CA MET A 360 4.42 -3.64 9.48
C MET A 360 3.70 -3.61 10.84
N PHE A 361 4.14 -4.50 11.73
CA PHE A 361 3.72 -4.59 13.12
C PHE A 361 4.94 -4.57 14.04
N SER A 362 4.90 -3.71 15.05
CA SER A 362 5.92 -3.66 16.09
C SER A 362 5.31 -3.25 17.42
N PRO A 363 5.61 -3.95 18.52
CA PRO A 363 5.23 -3.50 19.85
C PRO A 363 5.99 -2.22 20.25
N LEU A 364 5.38 -1.41 21.12
CA LEU A 364 6.02 -0.23 21.67
C LEU A 364 6.94 -0.62 22.82
N ASN A 365 8.21 -0.25 22.75
CA ASN A 365 9.18 -0.45 23.83
C ASN A 365 9.41 -1.90 24.28
N GLU A 366 9.06 -2.87 23.45
CA GLU A 366 9.19 -4.29 23.75
C GLU A 366 9.70 -5.06 22.53
N THR A 367 10.04 -6.33 22.74
CA THR A 367 10.25 -7.29 21.66
C THR A 367 8.96 -8.05 21.41
N LEU A 368 8.81 -8.62 20.21
CA LEU A 368 7.64 -9.41 19.82
C LEU A 368 7.38 -10.53 20.82
N THR A 369 6.13 -10.69 21.26
CA THR A 369 5.68 -11.78 22.14
C THR A 369 6.20 -13.17 21.72
N VAL A 370 6.36 -14.08 22.68
CA VAL A 370 6.71 -15.50 22.42
C VAL A 370 5.73 -16.15 21.44
N ASN A 371 4.44 -15.78 21.50
CA ASN A 371 3.38 -16.34 20.67
C ASN A 371 2.55 -15.22 20.05
N ALA A 372 2.95 -14.76 18.87
CA ALA A 372 2.20 -13.76 18.11
C ALA A 372 1.17 -14.47 17.22
N LEU A 373 -0.08 -14.00 17.25
CA LEU A 373 -1.14 -14.48 16.36
C LEU A 373 -1.65 -13.31 15.49
N VAL A 374 -1.57 -13.51 14.18
CA VAL A 374 -2.07 -12.61 13.15
C VAL A 374 -3.19 -13.30 12.40
N ASN A 375 -4.36 -12.69 12.37
CA ASN A 375 -5.49 -13.18 11.58
C ASN A 375 -5.61 -12.33 10.33
N ILE A 376 -5.62 -12.98 9.17
CA ILE A 376 -5.82 -12.37 7.86
C ILE A 376 -7.19 -12.83 7.36
N LYS A 377 -8.08 -11.87 7.10
CA LYS A 377 -9.37 -12.13 6.48
C LYS A 377 -9.35 -11.63 5.04
N MET A 378 -9.39 -12.56 4.09
CA MET A 378 -9.38 -12.31 2.65
C MET A 378 -10.82 -12.12 2.17
N THR A 379 -11.12 -10.95 1.61
CA THR A 379 -12.45 -10.63 1.04
C THR A 379 -12.37 -10.53 -0.46
N LYS A 380 -13.21 -11.26 -1.19
CA LYS A 380 -13.31 -11.13 -2.65
C LYS A 380 -14.08 -9.86 -2.99
N THR A 381 -13.60 -9.10 -3.96
CA THR A 381 -14.35 -8.02 -4.58
C THR A 381 -14.46 -8.26 -6.07
N ILE A 382 -15.69 -8.25 -6.57
CA ILE A 382 -16.01 -8.47 -7.97
C ILE A 382 -16.63 -7.19 -8.51
N ASN A 383 -16.10 -6.65 -9.61
CA ASN A 383 -16.76 -5.62 -10.38
C ASN A 383 -17.39 -6.20 -11.63
N ARG A 384 -18.65 -5.85 -11.84
CA ARG A 384 -19.39 -6.17 -13.06
C ARG A 384 -19.50 -4.90 -13.87
N THR A 385 -18.82 -4.86 -14.99
CA THR A 385 -18.77 -3.72 -15.90
C THR A 385 -19.74 -3.96 -17.05
N MET A 386 -20.71 -3.06 -17.19
CA MET A 386 -21.68 -3.09 -18.27
C MET A 386 -21.09 -2.65 -19.62
N GLY A 387 -21.75 -3.03 -20.71
CA GLY A 387 -21.44 -2.51 -22.03
C GLY A 387 -21.77 -1.03 -22.18
N MET A 388 -21.10 -0.32 -23.09
CA MET A 388 -21.57 1.01 -23.51
C MET A 388 -22.83 0.88 -24.39
N SER A 389 -22.92 -0.20 -25.16
CA SER A 389 -24.10 -0.58 -25.94
C SER A 389 -24.82 -1.77 -25.30
N MET A 390 -26.12 -1.92 -25.56
CA MET A 390 -26.90 -3.09 -25.10
C MET A 390 -26.42 -4.42 -25.68
N ASN A 391 -25.62 -4.39 -26.75
CA ASN A 391 -25.08 -5.59 -27.40
C ASN A 391 -23.64 -5.91 -26.98
N ASP A 392 -23.00 -5.04 -26.20
CA ASP A 392 -21.63 -5.26 -25.75
C ASP A 392 -21.61 -6.31 -24.63
N ASP A 393 -20.53 -7.10 -24.60
CA ASP A 393 -20.33 -8.11 -23.58
C ASP A 393 -20.07 -7.50 -22.19
N LEU A 394 -20.60 -8.16 -21.16
CA LEU A 394 -20.26 -7.87 -19.77
C LEU A 394 -18.79 -8.21 -19.49
N MET A 395 -18.08 -7.31 -18.82
CA MET A 395 -16.74 -7.58 -18.30
C MET A 395 -16.77 -7.74 -16.79
N PHE A 396 -15.85 -8.55 -16.26
CA PHE A 396 -15.73 -8.83 -14.84
C PHE A 396 -14.30 -8.54 -14.34
N GLY A 397 -14.21 -7.66 -13.36
CA GLY A 397 -13.01 -7.40 -12.57
C GLY A 397 -13.05 -8.17 -11.25
N GLY A 398 -11.90 -8.67 -10.80
CA GLY A 398 -11.79 -9.37 -9.52
C GLY A 398 -10.51 -8.98 -8.78
N LEU A 399 -10.60 -8.81 -7.47
CA LEU A 399 -9.44 -8.60 -6.61
C LEU A 399 -9.67 -9.16 -5.20
N TRP A 400 -8.57 -9.37 -4.48
CA TRP A 400 -8.58 -9.77 -3.07
C TRP A 400 -8.29 -8.57 -2.18
N LEU A 401 -9.13 -8.35 -1.16
CA LEU A 401 -8.92 -7.36 -0.11
C LEU A 401 -8.51 -8.06 1.19
N PRO A 402 -7.23 -8.05 1.56
CA PRO A 402 -6.79 -8.57 2.84
C PRO A 402 -7.11 -7.59 3.98
N LYS A 403 -7.68 -8.10 5.07
CA LYS A 403 -7.81 -7.34 6.33
C LYS A 403 -7.06 -8.06 7.44
N LEU A 404 -6.08 -7.38 8.02
CA LEU A 404 -5.28 -7.95 9.11
C LEU A 404 -5.81 -7.50 10.47
N SER A 405 -5.74 -8.42 11.42
CA SER A 405 -5.95 -8.14 12.83
C SER A 405 -4.91 -8.91 13.64
N VAL A 406 -4.37 -8.25 14.66
CA VAL A 406 -3.36 -8.84 15.54
C VAL A 406 -3.90 -8.82 16.96
N THR A 407 -3.83 -9.95 17.64
CA THR A 407 -4.43 -10.13 18.97
C THR A 407 -3.51 -9.64 20.08
N THR A 408 -2.25 -10.10 20.09
CA THR A 408 -1.24 -9.69 21.08
C THR A 408 0.15 -9.60 20.44
N LEU A 409 0.81 -8.45 20.61
CA LEU A 409 2.20 -8.22 20.18
C LEU A 409 3.19 -8.14 21.35
N SER A 410 2.68 -8.05 22.58
CA SER A 410 3.41 -7.70 23.80
C SER A 410 3.11 -8.70 24.92
N ASP A 411 4.12 -9.01 25.73
CA ASP A 411 4.01 -9.86 26.93
C ASP A 411 4.07 -9.03 28.23
N ALA A 412 3.80 -7.71 28.17
CA ALA A 412 4.02 -6.75 29.26
C ALA A 412 3.45 -7.19 30.62
N LEU A 413 2.28 -7.82 30.61
CA LEU A 413 1.57 -8.25 31.82
C LEU A 413 2.30 -9.38 32.58
N VAL A 414 3.29 -10.03 31.98
CA VAL A 414 3.95 -11.22 32.53
C VAL A 414 5.34 -10.91 33.13
N TYR A 415 6.00 -9.81 32.73
CA TYR A 415 7.45 -9.60 32.99
C TYR A 415 7.88 -8.15 33.28
N ILE A 416 7.16 -7.43 34.16
CA ILE A 416 7.61 -6.11 34.65
C ILE A 416 8.13 -6.25 36.08
N GLU A 417 9.41 -5.93 36.30
CA GLU A 417 10.00 -5.76 37.63
C GLU A 417 10.61 -4.34 37.71
N ASN A 418 10.24 -3.56 38.73
CA ASN A 418 10.72 -2.17 38.92
C ASN A 418 10.49 -1.21 37.73
N GLY A 419 9.45 -1.44 36.91
CA GLY A 419 9.14 -0.58 35.76
C GLY A 419 10.00 -0.85 34.51
N GLU A 420 10.90 -1.83 34.56
CA GLU A 420 11.66 -2.31 33.41
C GLU A 420 11.11 -3.67 32.96
N TYR A 421 10.88 -3.81 31.65
CA TYR A 421 10.51 -5.09 31.04
C TYR A 421 11.72 -6.02 31.02
N LEU A 422 11.69 -7.07 31.84
CA LEU A 422 12.74 -8.07 31.99
C LEU A 422 12.35 -9.35 31.27
N ARG A 423 12.60 -9.42 29.96
CA ARG A 423 12.51 -10.68 29.23
C ARG A 423 13.87 -11.34 29.15
N TYR A 424 14.01 -12.48 29.82
CA TYR A 424 15.07 -13.43 29.52
C TYR A 424 14.91 -13.88 28.06
N LEU A 425 16.03 -13.99 27.33
CA LEU A 425 16.05 -14.34 25.91
C LEU A 425 15.19 -15.60 25.70
N PRO A 426 14.06 -15.50 24.96
CA PRO A 426 13.18 -16.64 24.77
C PRO A 426 13.94 -17.70 23.99
N GLU A 427 13.84 -18.97 24.40
CA GLU A 427 14.44 -20.07 23.63
C GLU A 427 13.73 -20.28 22.28
N ARG A 428 12.51 -19.73 22.15
CA ARG A 428 11.62 -19.89 21.01
C ARG A 428 10.70 -18.69 20.85
N THR A 429 10.51 -18.23 19.61
CA THR A 429 9.46 -17.27 19.23
C THR A 429 8.59 -17.91 18.15
N ARG A 430 7.27 -17.86 18.30
CA ARG A 430 6.27 -18.41 17.38
C ARG A 430 5.42 -17.29 16.81
N LEU A 431 5.36 -17.20 15.49
CA LEU A 431 4.40 -16.35 14.77
C LEU A 431 3.41 -17.27 14.05
N ILE A 432 2.16 -17.20 14.45
CA ILE A 432 1.06 -17.92 13.84
C ILE A 432 0.29 -16.93 12.97
N ILE A 433 0.14 -17.26 11.70
CA ILE A 433 -0.63 -16.49 10.72
C ILE A 433 -1.80 -17.36 10.32
N ASP A 434 -3.00 -16.96 10.71
CA ASP A 434 -4.24 -17.66 10.36
C ASP A 434 -4.93 -16.90 9.23
N MET A 435 -5.01 -17.52 8.06
CA MET A 435 -5.65 -16.96 6.89
C MET A 435 -7.01 -17.62 6.67
N SER A 436 -8.04 -16.79 6.56
CA SER A 436 -9.41 -17.20 6.31
C SER A 436 -10.04 -16.34 5.23
N GLU A 437 -11.09 -16.85 4.59
CA GLU A 437 -11.92 -16.07 3.68
C GLU A 437 -13.16 -15.52 4.40
N SER A 438 -13.65 -14.37 3.96
CA SER A 438 -14.97 -13.89 4.40
C SER A 438 -16.09 -14.77 3.87
N ASP A 439 -17.22 -14.84 4.59
CA ASP A 439 -18.42 -15.54 4.13
C ASP A 439 -19.23 -14.74 3.08
N PHE A 440 -18.79 -13.50 2.82
CA PHE A 440 -19.38 -12.58 1.86
C PHE A 440 -18.32 -12.10 0.87
N PHE A 441 -18.79 -11.56 -0.25
CA PHE A 441 -17.99 -10.81 -1.20
C PHE A 441 -18.63 -9.46 -1.46
N VAL A 442 -17.84 -8.50 -1.93
CA VAL A 442 -18.33 -7.21 -2.38
C VAL A 442 -18.60 -7.32 -3.88
N GLN A 443 -19.84 -7.07 -4.29
CA GLN A 443 -20.18 -6.90 -5.70
C GLN A 443 -20.31 -5.42 -5.99
N ASN A 444 -19.46 -4.92 -6.88
CA ASN A 444 -19.62 -3.62 -7.51
C ASN A 444 -20.24 -3.80 -8.89
N THR A 445 -21.16 -2.92 -9.25
CA THR A 445 -21.69 -2.84 -10.62
C THR A 445 -21.32 -1.48 -11.18
N GLN A 446 -20.64 -1.50 -12.32
CA GLN A 446 -20.18 -0.32 -13.03
C GLN A 446 -21.01 -0.12 -14.30
N GLU A 447 -21.77 0.96 -14.35
CA GLU A 447 -22.60 1.35 -15.50
C GLU A 447 -22.06 2.64 -16.13
N PRO A 448 -22.05 2.79 -17.46
CA PRO A 448 -21.68 4.06 -18.09
C PRO A 448 -22.71 5.16 -17.73
N ILE A 449 -22.26 6.42 -17.69
CA ILE A 449 -23.12 7.58 -17.39
C ILE A 449 -23.92 8.01 -18.61
#